data_AF-A0A2S1LU49-F1
#
_entry.id   AF-A0A2S1LU49-F1
#
_cell.length_a   1.000
_cell.length_b   1.000
_cell.length_c   1.000
_cell.angle_alpha   90.00
_cell.angle_beta   90.00
_cell.angle_gamma   90.00
#
_symmetry.space_group_name_H-M   'P 1'
#
loop_
_entity.id
_entity.type
_entity.pdbx_description
1 polymer ?
#
loop_
_entity_poly.entity_id
_entity_poly.type
_entity_poly.pdbx_seq_one_letter_code
_entity_poly.pdbx_strand_id
1 'polypeptide(L)'
;MKTSFSEVSKSVILNHYSSVDNYYNYGIQRKKELVSKTKSSERTVHTTYKVRLTNPRAGLNTTIEVLWHDYILNAAEEQGIDLPYSCRCGADSSSLAKQLSGSPADQSEQTFLNEEQIDAGWVLLDVASPTSDCTFLTHQEENLY
;
A
#
# COMPACT_ATOMS: atom_id res chain seq x y z
N MET A 1 -16.95 -14.93 -37.88
CA MET A 1 -15.89 -15.21 -38.87
C MET A 1 -14.86 -16.15 -38.24
N LYS A 2 -14.89 -17.45 -38.58
CA LYS A 2 -13.83 -18.39 -38.16
C LYS A 2 -12.64 -18.19 -39.09
N THR A 3 -11.56 -17.62 -38.59
CA THR A 3 -10.29 -17.48 -39.34
C THR A 3 -9.83 -18.86 -39.77
N SER A 4 -9.69 -19.10 -41.08
CA SER A 4 -9.21 -20.39 -41.57
C SER A 4 -7.72 -20.53 -41.27
N PHE A 5 -7.38 -21.50 -40.42
CA PHE A 5 -5.99 -21.88 -40.19
C PHE A 5 -5.36 -22.42 -41.49
N SER A 6 -4.07 -22.18 -41.68
CA SER A 6 -3.31 -22.76 -42.80
C SER A 6 -3.36 -24.30 -42.74
N GLU A 7 -3.22 -24.98 -43.88
CA GLU A 7 -3.22 -26.45 -43.93
C GLU A 7 -2.12 -27.08 -43.06
N VAL A 8 -0.96 -26.43 -42.95
CA VAL A 8 0.15 -26.83 -42.07
C VAL A 8 -0.25 -26.71 -40.59
N SER A 9 -1.00 -25.66 -40.23
CA SER A 9 -1.50 -25.49 -38.86
C SER A 9 -2.55 -26.54 -38.50
N LYS A 10 -3.40 -26.95 -39.46
CA LYS A 10 -4.44 -27.96 -39.24
C LYS A 10 -3.84 -29.34 -38.97
N SER A 11 -2.82 -29.75 -39.71
CA SER A 11 -2.18 -31.07 -39.53
C SER A 11 -1.49 -31.19 -38.17
N VAL A 12 -0.80 -30.13 -37.73
CA VAL A 12 -0.18 -30.07 -36.39
C VAL A 12 -1.23 -30.13 -35.28
N ILE A 13 -2.33 -29.38 -35.41
CA ILE A 13 -3.43 -29.38 -34.44
C ILE A 13 -4.09 -30.77 -34.36
N LEU A 14 -4.36 -31.41 -35.50
CA LEU A 14 -4.96 -32.74 -35.56
C LEU A 14 -4.05 -33.81 -34.93
N ASN A 15 -2.74 -33.74 -35.15
CA ASN A 15 -1.78 -34.69 -34.60
C ASN A 15 -1.64 -34.60 -33.07
N HIS A 16 -1.83 -33.42 -32.47
CA HIS A 16 -1.64 -33.22 -31.02
C HIS A 16 -2.93 -33.15 -30.21
N TYR A 17 -4.03 -32.68 -30.82
CA TYR A 17 -5.30 -32.46 -30.12
C TYR A 17 -6.43 -33.33 -30.67
N SER A 18 -6.18 -34.16 -31.68
CA SER A 18 -7.15 -35.04 -32.34
C SER A 18 -8.31 -34.34 -33.07
N SER A 19 -8.58 -33.07 -32.78
CA SER A 19 -9.54 -32.22 -33.50
C SER A 19 -9.24 -30.73 -33.27
N VAL A 20 -9.75 -29.89 -34.17
CA VAL A 20 -9.68 -28.42 -34.02
C VAL A 20 -10.52 -27.95 -32.82
N ASP A 21 -11.65 -28.61 -32.56
CA ASP A 21 -12.51 -28.30 -31.41
C ASP A 21 -11.82 -28.61 -30.08
N ASN A 22 -11.04 -29.70 -30.01
CA ASN A 22 -10.25 -30.03 -28.84
C ASN A 22 -9.15 -28.99 -28.57
N TYR A 23 -8.45 -28.52 -29.61
CA TYR A 23 -7.48 -27.43 -29.49
C TYR A 23 -8.13 -26.13 -28.99
N TYR A 24 -9.31 -25.78 -29.53
CA TYR A 24 -10.05 -24.60 -29.08
C TYR A 24 -10.47 -24.72 -27.60
N ASN A 25 -11.05 -25.86 -27.21
CA ASN A 25 -11.46 -26.13 -25.84
C ASN A 25 -10.27 -26.13 -24.87
N TYR A 26 -9.12 -26.68 -25.28
CA TYR A 26 -7.88 -26.64 -24.52
C TYR A 26 -7.41 -25.20 -24.28
N GLY A 27 -7.46 -24.32 -25.30
CA GLY A 27 -7.15 -22.91 -25.16
C GLY A 27 -8.08 -22.17 -24.20
N ILE A 28 -9.39 -22.47 -24.23
CA ILE A 28 -10.37 -21.91 -23.29
C ILE A 28 -10.11 -22.38 -21.86
N GLN A 29 -9.80 -23.66 -21.66
CA GLN A 29 -9.43 -24.21 -20.35
C GLN A 29 -8.16 -23.54 -19.81
N ARG A 30 -7.11 -23.42 -20.64
CA ARG A 30 -5.85 -22.79 -20.26
C ARG A 30 -6.04 -21.32 -19.88
N LYS A 31 -6.89 -20.59 -20.61
CA LYS A 31 -7.25 -19.21 -20.26
C LYS A 31 -7.98 -19.15 -18.91
N LYS A 32 -8.91 -20.08 -18.64
CA LYS A 32 -9.60 -20.15 -17.33
C LYS A 32 -8.63 -20.48 -16.19
N GLU A 33 -7.70 -21.41 -16.38
CA GLU A 33 -6.65 -21.75 -15.41
C GLU A 33 -5.71 -20.58 -15.14
N LEU A 34 -5.30 -19.84 -16.18
CA LEU A 34 -4.45 -18.67 -16.03
C LEU A 34 -5.18 -17.56 -15.26
N VAL A 35 -6.45 -17.28 -15.61
CA VAL A 35 -7.29 -16.30 -14.90
C VAL A 35 -7.56 -16.71 -13.45
N SER A 36 -7.78 -17.99 -13.16
CA SER A 36 -7.97 -18.47 -11.78
C SER A 36 -6.68 -18.42 -10.98
N LYS A 37 -5.53 -18.67 -11.60
CA LYS A 37 -4.21 -18.58 -10.96
C LYS A 37 -3.83 -17.14 -10.63
N THR A 38 -4.18 -16.17 -11.50
CA THR A 38 -4.01 -14.74 -11.20
C THR A 38 -4.94 -14.28 -10.07
N LYS A 39 -6.18 -14.80 -10.00
CA LYS A 39 -7.11 -14.50 -8.89
C LYS A 39 -6.71 -15.08 -7.53
N SER A 40 -5.70 -15.96 -7.48
CA SER A 40 -5.27 -16.62 -6.24
C SER A 40 -4.04 -15.96 -5.57
N SER A 41 -3.42 -14.94 -6.16
CA SER A 41 -2.24 -14.28 -5.56
C SER A 41 -2.50 -12.91 -4.94
N GLU A 42 -3.69 -12.33 -5.07
CA GLU A 42 -4.10 -11.17 -4.28
C GLU A 42 -4.85 -11.67 -3.06
N ARG A 43 -4.11 -12.17 -2.09
CA ARG A 43 -4.60 -12.25 -0.71
C ARG A 43 -4.58 -10.79 -0.24
N THR A 44 -5.69 -10.05 -0.40
CA THR A 44 -5.85 -8.71 0.18
C THR A 44 -5.77 -8.86 1.69
N VAL A 45 -4.55 -8.75 2.23
CA VAL A 45 -4.37 -8.76 3.68
C VAL A 45 -4.87 -7.39 4.13
N HIS A 46 -6.08 -7.33 4.66
CA HIS A 46 -6.57 -6.14 5.36
C HIS A 46 -5.88 -6.07 6.71
N THR A 47 -4.58 -5.79 6.69
CA THR A 47 -3.83 -5.55 7.92
C THR A 47 -4.13 -4.13 8.37
N THR A 48 -4.81 -4.01 9.50
CA THR A 48 -5.02 -2.75 10.20
C THR A 48 -4.09 -2.72 11.39
N TYR A 49 -3.50 -1.56 11.65
CA TYR A 49 -2.61 -1.31 12.77
C TYR A 49 -3.22 -0.28 13.72
N LYS A 50 -2.93 -0.42 15.00
CA LYS A 50 -3.29 0.55 16.03
C LYS A 50 -2.22 1.61 16.11
N VAL A 51 -2.55 2.81 15.67
CA VAL A 51 -1.65 3.96 15.69
C VAL A 51 -2.09 4.90 16.80
N ARG A 52 -1.22 5.11 17.79
CA ARG A 52 -1.48 6.04 18.89
C ARG A 52 -0.85 7.40 18.60
N LEU A 53 -1.69 8.43 18.51
CA LEU A 53 -1.29 9.81 18.32
C LEU A 53 -1.33 10.54 19.66
N THR A 54 -0.19 11.11 20.07
CA THR A 54 -0.08 11.82 21.35
C THR A 54 0.54 13.20 21.16
N ASN A 55 0.09 14.17 21.95
CA ASN A 55 0.71 15.46 22.17
C ASN A 55 0.23 16.02 23.52
N PRO A 56 1.07 15.98 24.57
CA PRO A 56 0.72 16.49 25.89
C PRO A 56 0.39 17.99 25.91
N ARG A 57 1.00 18.80 25.03
CA ARG A 57 0.78 20.26 24.97
C ARG A 57 -0.59 20.60 24.39
N ALA A 58 -1.04 19.82 23.40
CA ALA A 58 -2.35 19.95 22.78
C ALA A 58 -3.45 19.11 23.48
N GLY A 59 -3.09 18.30 24.49
CA GLY A 59 -4.02 17.39 25.15
C GLY A 59 -4.47 16.20 24.30
N LEU A 60 -3.76 15.90 23.20
CA LEU A 60 -4.07 14.78 22.29
C LEU A 60 -3.47 13.48 22.86
N ASN A 61 -4.28 12.42 22.97
CA ASN A 61 -3.82 11.08 23.31
C ASN A 61 -4.89 10.05 22.87
N THR A 62 -4.92 9.79 21.57
CA THR A 62 -5.97 8.96 20.95
C THR A 62 -5.32 7.86 20.12
N THR A 63 -5.97 6.69 20.08
CA THR A 63 -5.56 5.59 19.21
C THR A 63 -6.57 5.45 18.08
N ILE A 64 -6.06 5.40 16.87
CA ILE A 64 -6.82 5.22 15.63
C ILE A 64 -6.44 3.89 14.98
N GLU A 65 -7.38 3.37 14.20
CA GLU A 65 -7.14 2.20 13.36
C GLU A 65 -6.75 2.66 11.96
N VAL A 66 -5.60 2.20 11.46
CA VAL A 66 -5.04 2.63 10.17
C VAL A 66 -4.71 1.41 9.32
N LEU A 67 -5.15 1.41 8.08
CA LEU A 67 -4.82 0.34 7.13
C LEU A 67 -3.35 0.42 6.74
N TRP A 68 -2.70 -0.73 6.52
CA TRP A 68 -1.27 -0.80 6.15
C TRP A 68 -0.90 -0.02 4.87
N HIS A 69 -1.86 0.26 4.00
CA HIS A 69 -1.68 0.95 2.72
C HIS A 69 -2.27 2.37 2.73
N ASP A 70 -2.76 2.84 3.88
CA ASP A 70 -3.31 4.17 4.04
C ASP A 70 -2.39 5.04 4.90
N TYR A 71 -2.42 6.34 4.64
CA TYR A 71 -1.59 7.30 5.36
C TYR A 71 -2.20 7.62 6.72
N ILE A 72 -1.32 7.78 7.70
CA ILE A 72 -1.72 8.04 9.09
C ILE A 72 -2.52 9.35 9.19
N LEU A 73 -2.15 10.40 8.44
CA LEU A 73 -2.89 11.67 8.42
C LEU A 73 -4.33 11.48 7.91
N ASN A 74 -4.53 10.73 6.82
CA ASN A 74 -5.86 10.49 6.26
C ASN A 74 -6.75 9.74 7.25
N ALA A 75 -6.24 8.64 7.81
CA ALA A 75 -6.97 7.84 8.78
C ALA A 75 -7.28 8.62 10.08
N ALA A 76 -6.43 9.57 10.47
CA ALA A 76 -6.68 10.48 11.59
C ALA A 76 -7.86 11.41 11.29
N GLU A 77 -7.88 12.06 10.13
CA GLU A 77 -8.97 12.95 9.70
C GLU A 77 -10.31 12.22 9.61
N GLU A 78 -10.34 11.02 9.03
CA GLU A 78 -11.56 10.20 8.92
C GLU A 78 -12.14 9.83 10.30
N GLN A 79 -11.27 9.71 11.31
CA GLN A 79 -11.65 9.45 12.70
C GLN A 79 -11.83 10.73 13.53
N GLY A 80 -11.84 11.90 12.88
CA GLY A 80 -12.12 13.19 13.51
C GLY A 80 -10.97 13.77 14.32
N ILE A 81 -9.73 13.33 14.07
CA ILE A 81 -8.51 13.90 14.65
C ILE A 81 -7.89 14.86 13.65
N ASP A 82 -7.86 16.13 14.01
CA ASP A 82 -7.17 17.17 13.25
C ASP A 82 -5.68 17.18 13.62
N LEU A 83 -4.82 17.12 12.61
CA LEU A 83 -3.37 17.15 12.72
C LEU A 83 -2.81 18.25 11.83
N PRO A 84 -1.68 18.86 12.17
CA PRO A 84 -1.08 19.89 11.33
C PRO A 84 -0.60 19.29 10.01
N TYR A 85 -0.89 19.98 8.90
CA TYR A 85 -0.39 19.67 7.56
C TYR A 85 -0.40 20.93 6.68
N SER A 86 0.34 20.89 5.57
CA SER A 86 0.35 21.96 4.57
C SER A 86 0.26 21.39 3.15
N CYS A 87 1.34 20.78 2.63
CA CYS A 87 1.41 20.33 1.24
C CYS A 87 0.76 18.97 0.94
N ARG A 88 0.68 18.09 1.94
CA ARG A 88 0.23 16.68 1.80
C ARG A 88 0.99 15.88 0.74
N CYS A 89 2.27 16.19 0.55
CA CYS A 89 3.14 15.48 -0.38
C CYS A 89 4.51 15.16 0.20
N GLY A 90 4.67 15.22 1.53
CA GLY A 90 5.93 14.89 2.20
C GLY A 90 7.10 15.80 1.81
N ALA A 91 6.79 17.05 1.44
CA ALA A 91 7.76 18.04 0.99
C ALA A 91 7.93 19.22 1.97
N ASP A 92 7.24 19.19 3.11
CA ASP A 92 7.38 20.16 4.19
C ASP A 92 7.36 19.47 5.57
N SER A 93 7.67 20.25 6.61
CA SER A 93 7.74 19.80 8.01
C SER A 93 6.43 19.90 8.77
N SER A 94 5.35 20.36 8.15
CA SER A 94 4.14 20.72 8.90
C SER A 94 3.45 19.50 9.52
N SER A 95 3.57 18.33 8.88
CA SER A 95 3.06 17.04 9.36
C SER A 95 4.05 16.28 10.27
N LEU A 96 5.15 16.92 10.69
CA LEU A 96 6.23 16.25 11.38
C LEU A 96 5.81 15.69 12.74
N ALA A 97 6.16 14.44 12.95
CA ALA A 97 5.97 13.71 14.19
C ALA A 97 7.23 12.92 14.56
N LYS A 98 7.34 12.54 15.83
CA LYS A 98 8.37 11.63 16.34
C LYS A 98 7.76 10.25 16.57
N GLN A 99 8.31 9.22 15.95
CA GLN A 99 7.95 7.86 16.29
C GLN A 99 8.55 7.48 17.65
N LEU A 100 7.69 7.06 18.58
CA LEU A 100 8.07 6.68 19.94
C LEU A 100 8.20 5.15 20.11
N SER A 101 7.45 4.37 19.33
CA SER A 101 7.41 2.91 19.42
C SER A 101 6.94 2.27 18.12
N GLY A 102 7.16 0.95 17.98
CA GLY A 102 6.78 0.17 16.81
C GLY A 102 7.90 0.07 15.77
N SER A 103 7.65 -0.68 14.70
CA SER A 103 8.52 -0.74 13.52
C SER A 103 8.47 0.58 12.76
N PRO A 104 9.56 1.00 12.11
CA PRO A 104 9.59 2.24 11.32
C PRO A 104 8.40 2.32 10.37
N ALA A 105 7.69 3.44 10.39
CA ALA A 105 6.65 3.72 9.41
C ALA A 105 7.25 3.77 8.00
N ASP A 106 6.48 3.31 7.02
CA ASP A 106 6.86 3.49 5.63
C ASP A 106 6.55 4.93 5.23
N GLN A 107 7.60 5.72 5.05
CA GLN A 107 7.51 7.09 4.56
C GLN A 107 8.36 7.25 3.28
N SER A 108 8.52 6.19 2.48
CA SER A 108 9.38 6.19 1.30
C SER A 108 9.01 7.24 0.23
N GLU A 109 7.80 7.79 0.29
CA GLU A 109 7.32 8.85 -0.61
C GLU A 109 7.74 10.26 -0.19
N GLN A 110 8.27 10.43 1.02
CA GLN A 110 8.73 11.72 1.52
C GLN A 110 10.01 12.20 0.81
N THR A 111 10.21 13.52 0.72
CA THR A 111 11.40 14.11 0.08
C THR A 111 12.11 15.17 0.93
N PHE A 112 11.61 15.46 2.12
CA PHE A 112 12.06 16.58 2.96
C PHE A 112 13.12 16.20 4.01
N LEU A 113 12.95 15.06 4.68
CA LEU A 113 13.85 14.56 5.72
C LEU A 113 15.07 13.86 5.10
N ASN A 114 16.23 14.08 5.72
CA ASN A 114 17.46 13.33 5.42
C ASN A 114 17.53 12.01 6.21
N GLU A 115 18.49 11.15 5.85
CA GLU A 115 18.65 9.81 6.46
C GLU A 115 18.87 9.89 7.99
N GLU A 116 19.69 10.83 8.47
CA GLU A 116 19.96 11.00 9.91
C GLU A 116 18.68 11.36 10.69
N GLN A 117 17.83 12.20 10.11
CA GLN A 117 16.56 12.58 10.71
C GLN A 117 15.57 11.40 10.74
N ILE A 118 15.50 10.62 9.66
CA ILE A 118 14.69 9.40 9.59
C ILE A 118 15.16 8.39 10.64
N ASP A 119 16.47 8.15 10.74
CA ASP A 119 17.07 7.23 11.70
C ASP A 119 16.87 7.69 13.15
N ALA A 120 16.81 9.00 13.38
CA ALA A 120 16.44 9.53 14.69
C ALA A 120 14.98 9.20 15.05
N GLY A 121 14.12 8.83 14.09
CA GLY A 121 12.71 8.52 14.27
C GLY A 121 11.76 9.68 13.92
N TRP A 122 12.21 10.61 13.06
CA TRP A 122 11.34 11.66 12.52
C TRP A 122 10.50 11.12 11.35
N VAL A 123 9.21 11.45 11.34
CA VAL A 123 8.24 10.92 10.38
C VAL A 123 7.29 12.03 9.91
N LEU A 124 7.02 12.09 8.60
CA LEU A 124 6.00 12.97 8.02
C LEU A 124 4.67 12.22 7.85
N LEU A 125 3.68 12.55 8.67
CA LEU A 125 2.44 11.76 8.78
C LEU A 125 1.54 11.82 7.54
N ASP A 126 1.73 12.80 6.66
CA ASP A 126 0.95 13.01 5.44
C ASP A 126 1.27 12.01 4.32
N VAL A 127 2.44 11.38 4.37
CA VAL A 127 2.88 10.33 3.42
C VAL A 127 3.40 9.08 4.14
N ALA A 128 3.19 8.98 5.45
CA ALA A 128 3.62 7.83 6.24
C ALA A 128 2.48 6.84 6.46
N SER A 129 2.77 5.56 6.20
CA SER A 129 1.89 4.42 6.44
C SER A 129 2.46 3.53 7.56
N PRO A 130 1.60 2.95 8.42
CA PRO A 130 2.08 2.10 9.51
C PRO A 130 2.46 0.70 9.03
N THR A 131 3.55 0.16 9.58
CA THR A 131 4.02 -1.22 9.33
C THR A 131 3.83 -2.14 10.54
N SER A 132 3.44 -1.57 11.68
CA SER A 132 3.08 -2.24 12.93
C SER A 132 2.17 -1.35 13.76
N ASP A 133 1.65 -1.87 14.88
CA ASP A 133 1.13 -1.01 15.95
C ASP A 133 2.25 -0.07 16.42
N CYS A 134 1.97 1.23 16.51
CA CYS A 134 2.99 2.25 16.75
C CYS A 134 2.43 3.47 17.48
N THR A 135 3.33 4.29 18.02
CA THR A 135 2.97 5.53 18.71
C THR A 135 3.75 6.69 18.11
N PHE A 136 3.07 7.81 17.83
CA PHE A 136 3.68 9.05 17.36
C PHE A 136 3.41 10.21 18.31
N LEU A 137 4.47 10.95 18.62
CA LEU A 137 4.37 12.28 19.20
C LEU A 137 4.16 13.28 18.05
N THR A 138 3.00 13.89 17.98
CA THR A 138 2.60 14.79 16.88
C THR A 138 3.03 16.24 17.13
N HIS A 139 2.88 17.12 16.14
CA HIS A 139 3.20 18.56 16.23
C HIS A 139 4.66 18.81 16.60
N GLN A 140 5.59 18.17 15.90
CA GLN A 140 7.01 18.23 16.23
C GLN A 140 7.83 19.11 15.30
N GLU A 141 7.19 19.89 14.42
CA GLU A 141 7.86 20.79 13.47
C GLU A 141 8.95 21.67 14.12
N GLU A 142 8.66 22.24 15.29
CA GLU A 142 9.61 23.08 16.05
C GLU A 142 10.87 22.34 16.53
N ASN A 143 10.84 21.01 16.60
CA ASN A 143 11.93 20.18 17.14
C ASN A 143 12.86 19.61 16.07
N LEU A 144 12.67 19.98 14.80
CA LEU A 144 13.55 19.53 13.71
C LEU A 144 14.85 20.33 13.60
N TYR A 145 14.93 21.50 14.24
CA TYR A 145 16.02 22.48 14.13
C TYR A 145 16.86 22.61 15.42
#